data_AF-A0A2G8E8G3-F1
#
_entry.id   AF-A0A2G8E8G3-F1
#
_cell.length_a   1.000
_cell.length_b   1.000
_cell.length_c   1.000
_cell.angle_alpha   90.00
_cell.angle_beta   90.00
_cell.angle_gamma   90.00
#
_symmetry.space_group_name_H-M   'P 1'
#
loop_
_entity.id
_entity.type
_entity.pdbx_description
1 polymer ?
#
loop_
_entity_poly.entity_id
_entity_poly.type
_entity_poly.pdbx_seq_one_letter_code
_entity_poly.pdbx_strand_id
1 'polypeptide(L)' 'MNKQNYDFDEIDDILIFLKLVCHSQPDDSDYLYIRSKLGLCLSLHDNKSSFFIPLRELATELDCIIRSYIRRVNYRVND' A
#
# COMPACT_ATOMS: atom_id res chain seq x y z
N MET A 1 9.30 -28.79 -7.80
CA MET A 1 8.44 -27.67 -8.24
C MET A 1 9.09 -26.38 -7.77
N ASN A 2 9.82 -25.69 -8.64
CA ASN A 2 10.35 -24.37 -8.33
C ASN A 2 9.21 -23.36 -8.54
N LYS A 3 8.65 -22.82 -7.45
CA LYS A 3 7.87 -21.59 -7.54
C LYS A 3 8.83 -20.53 -8.07
N GLN A 4 8.62 -20.08 -9.30
CA GLN A 4 9.22 -18.84 -9.77
C GLN A 4 8.72 -17.75 -8.82
N ASN A 5 9.59 -17.26 -7.95
CA ASN A 5 9.33 -16.05 -7.20
C ASN A 5 9.21 -14.94 -8.25
N TYR A 6 7.98 -14.52 -8.53
CA TYR A 6 7.76 -13.22 -9.12
C TYR A 6 8.15 -12.21 -8.03
N ASP A 7 9.43 -11.83 -8.01
CA ASP A 7 9.91 -10.71 -7.21
C ASP A 7 9.42 -9.44 -7.91
N PHE A 8 8.43 -8.80 -7.30
CA PHE A 8 7.99 -7.48 -7.71
C PHE A 8 8.79 -6.50 -6.87
N ASP A 9 9.71 -5.75 -7.50
CA ASP A 9 10.60 -4.82 -6.82
C ASP A 9 9.82 -3.87 -5.89
N GLU A 10 8.61 -3.44 -6.27
CA GLU A 10 7.78 -2.56 -5.45
C GLU A 10 7.22 -3.25 -4.20
N ILE A 11 6.96 -4.56 -4.26
CA ILE A 11 6.50 -5.33 -3.10
C ILE A 11 7.68 -5.57 -2.16
N ASP A 12 8.86 -5.84 -2.68
CA ASP A 12 10.07 -5.96 -1.87
C ASP A 12 10.43 -4.64 -1.18
N ASP A 13 10.30 -3.50 -1.87
CA ASP A 13 10.43 -2.17 -1.27
C ASP A 13 9.45 -1.97 -0.10
N ILE A 14 8.18 -2.37 -0.26
CA ILE A 14 7.18 -2.30 0.83
C ILE A 14 7.61 -3.18 2.01
N LEU A 15 8.05 -4.41 1.75
CA LEU A 15 8.47 -5.34 2.81
C LEU A 15 9.72 -4.85 3.56
N ILE A 16 10.68 -4.27 2.85
CA ILE A 16 11.88 -3.67 3.43
C ILE A 16 11.48 -2.46 4.27
N PHE A 17 10.62 -1.58 3.75
CA PHE A 17 10.12 -0.41 4.47
C PHE A 17 9.41 -0.80 5.77
N LEU A 18 8.49 -1.77 5.72
CA LEU A 18 7.79 -2.27 6.90
C LEU A 18 8.72 -2.88 7.95
N LYS A 19 9.82 -3.52 7.52
CA LYS A 19 10.79 -4.14 8.45
C LYS A 19 11.78 -3.15 9.06
N LEU A 20 12.24 -2.18 8.29
CA LEU A 20 13.39 -1.35 8.65
C LEU A 20 13.03 0.08 9.04
N VAL A 21 11.86 0.57 8.63
CA VAL A 21 11.44 1.96 8.85
C VAL A 21 10.21 2.00 9.74
N CYS A 22 9.24 1.13 9.49
CA CYS A 22 7.98 1.07 10.24
C CYS A 22 8.15 0.24 11.53
N HIS A 23 8.82 0.82 12.54
CA HIS A 23 9.06 0.15 13.82
C HIS A 23 7.82 0.09 14.75
N SER A 24 6.74 0.78 14.39
CA SER A 24 5.46 0.85 15.12
C SER A 24 4.26 0.75 14.18
N GLN A 25 3.05 1.05 14.65
CA GLN A 25 1.88 1.17 13.78
C GLN A 25 2.15 2.23 12.68
N PRO A 26 1.87 1.94 11.40
CA PRO A 26 2.14 2.88 10.31
C PRO A 26 1.37 4.19 10.50
N ASP A 27 2.04 5.30 10.22
CA ASP A 27 1.43 6.63 10.19
C ASP A 27 0.88 6.98 8.80
N ASP A 28 0.33 8.18 8.66
CA ASP A 28 -0.31 8.62 7.42
C ASP A 28 0.66 8.67 6.23
N SER A 29 1.91 9.06 6.48
CA SER A 29 2.94 9.12 5.46
C SER A 29 3.39 7.73 5.04
N ASP A 30 3.44 6.79 5.98
CA ASP A 30 3.71 5.38 5.73
C ASP A 30 2.62 4.76 4.85
N TYR A 31 1.34 5.00 5.15
CA TYR A 31 0.23 4.50 4.32
C TYR A 31 0.27 5.08 2.89
N LEU A 32 0.65 6.36 2.74
CA LEU A 32 0.81 6.97 1.42
C LEU A 32 1.96 6.33 0.63
N TYR A 33 3.10 6.07 1.27
CA TYR A 33 4.23 5.40 0.65
C TYR A 33 3.85 3.98 0.18
N ILE A 34 3.27 3.18 1.07
CA ILE A 34 2.84 1.81 0.77
C ILE A 34 1.82 1.83 -0.38
N ARG A 35 0.84 2.74 -0.33
CA ARG A 35 -0.19 2.87 -1.38
C ARG A 35 0.40 3.26 -2.74
N SER A 36 1.43 4.11 -2.74
CA SER A 36 2.12 4.53 -3.95
C SER A 36 2.85 3.35 -4.60
N LYS A 37 3.64 2.60 -3.82
CA LYS A 37 4.36 1.41 -4.30
C LYS A 37 3.42 0.30 -4.78
N LEU A 38 2.37 0.02 -4.02
CA LEU A 38 1.35 -0.97 -4.39
C LEU A 38 0.62 -0.56 -5.67
N GLY A 39 0.32 0.73 -5.83
CA GLY A 39 -0.27 1.26 -7.06
C GLY A 39 0.63 1.07 -8.28
N LEU A 40 1.94 1.28 -8.12
CA LEU A 40 2.92 1.05 -9.18
C LEU A 40 2.97 -0.44 -9.57
N CYS A 41 3.08 -1.34 -8.59
CA CYS A 41 3.05 -2.79 -8.81
C CYS A 41 1.81 -3.20 -9.62
N LEU A 42 0.62 -2.78 -9.19
CA LEU A 42 -0.62 -3.10 -9.88
C LEU A 42 -0.64 -2.52 -11.30
N SER A 43 -0.15 -1.29 -11.50
CA SER A 43 -0.13 -0.67 -12.83
C SER A 43 0.79 -1.39 -13.84
N LEU A 44 1.88 -1.99 -13.36
CA LEU A 44 2.87 -2.66 -14.20
C LEU A 44 2.55 -4.15 -14.41
N HIS A 45 1.96 -4.80 -13.40
CA HIS A 45 1.87 -6.26 -13.35
C HIS A 45 0.45 -6.82 -13.29
N ASP A 46 -0.56 -6.03 -12.94
CA ASP A 46 -1.92 -6.55 -12.80
C ASP A 46 -2.51 -6.96 -14.15
N ASN A 47 -2.51 -8.28 -14.38
CA ASN A 47 -3.11 -8.91 -15.54
C ASN A 47 -4.60 -9.27 -15.33
N LYS A 48 -5.24 -8.72 -14.28
CA LYS A 48 -6.62 -8.97 -13.85
C LYS A 48 -6.90 -10.38 -13.37
N SER A 49 -5.87 -11.21 -13.20
CA SER A 49 -6.06 -12.55 -12.63
C SER A 49 -6.46 -12.48 -11.16
N SER A 50 -6.95 -13.61 -10.65
CA SER A 50 -7.31 -13.77 -9.24
C SER A 50 -6.11 -13.63 -8.29
N PHE A 51 -4.89 -13.85 -8.79
CA PHE A 51 -3.65 -13.66 -8.04
C PHE A 51 -3.50 -12.24 -7.46
N PHE A 52 -3.98 -11.22 -8.20
CA PHE A 52 -3.89 -9.82 -7.79
C PHE A 52 -5.07 -9.32 -6.95
N ILE A 53 -6.08 -10.16 -6.67
CA ILE A 53 -7.25 -9.75 -5.85
C ILE A 53 -6.79 -9.20 -4.49
N PRO A 54 -5.95 -9.88 -3.70
CA PRO A 54 -5.56 -9.39 -2.39
C PRO A 54 -4.82 -8.04 -2.46
N LEU A 55 -4.03 -7.82 -3.51
CA LEU A 55 -3.30 -6.56 -3.72
C LEU A 55 -4.26 -5.41 -4.06
N ARG A 56 -5.31 -5.67 -4.85
CA ARG A 56 -6.37 -4.68 -5.13
C ARG A 56 -7.22 -4.37 -3.90
N GLU A 57 -7.54 -5.38 -3.10
CA GLU A 57 -8.26 -5.21 -1.83
C GLU A 57 -7.45 -4.34 -0.88
N LEU A 58 -6.15 -4.65 -0.69
CA LEU A 58 -5.26 -3.85 0.14
C LEU A 58 -5.15 -2.39 -0.37
N ALA A 59 -5.04 -2.17 -1.67
CA ALA A 59 -5.04 -0.81 -2.23
C ALA A 59 -6.32 -0.04 -1.89
N THR A 60 -7.47 -0.72 -1.90
CA THR A 60 -8.77 -0.15 -1.55
C THR A 60 -8.86 0.17 -0.06
N GLU A 61 -8.35 -0.70 0.81
CA GLU A 61 -8.28 -0.47 2.26
C GLU A 61 -7.41 0.75 2.59
N LEU A 62 -6.24 0.84 1.97
CA LEU A 62 -5.34 2.00 2.10
C LEU A 62 -6.03 3.29 1.65
N ASP A 63 -6.75 3.27 0.53
CA ASP A 63 -7.52 4.43 0.05
C ASP A 63 -8.59 4.87 1.06
N CYS A 64 -9.23 3.92 1.76
CA CYS A 64 -10.19 4.21 2.82
C CYS A 64 -9.53 4.86 4.04
N ILE A 65 -8.37 4.33 4.47
CA ILE A 65 -7.61 4.86 5.61
C ILE A 65 -7.16 6.30 5.32
N ILE A 66 -6.54 6.54 4.16
CA ILE A 66 -6.05 7.85 3.73
C ILE A 66 -7.19 8.87 3.66
N ARG A 67 -8.34 8.49 3.08
CA ARG A 67 -9.52 9.38 3.02
C ARG A 67 -10.10 9.70 4.41
N SER A 68 -10.10 8.73 5.33
CA SER A 68 -10.53 8.95 6.71
C SER A 68 -9.66 10.00 7.40
N TYR A 69 -8.34 9.92 7.19
CA TYR A 69 -7.39 10.89 7.72
C TYR A 69 -7.63 12.30 7.19
N ILE A 70 -7.68 12.48 5.86
CA ILE A 70 -7.89 13.79 5.22
C ILE A 70 -9.15 14.46 5.76
N ARG A 71 -10.24 13.70 5.95
CA ARG A 71 -11.46 14.22 6.56
C ARG A 71 -11.22 14.73 7.98
N ARG A 72 -10.52 13.99 8.84
CA ARG A 72 -10.22 14.42 10.22
C ARG A 72 -9.37 15.68 10.28
N VAL A 73 -8.37 15.82 9.41
CA VAL A 73 -7.54 17.03 9.32
C VAL A 73 -8.40 18.22 8.91
N ASN A 74 -9.25 18.07 7.88
CA ASN A 74 -10.12 19.15 7.44
C ASN A 74 -11.10 19.62 8.52
N TYR A 75 -11.59 18.74 9.40
CA TYR A 75 -12.41 19.17 10.53
C TYR A 75 -11.61 20.01 11.55
N ARG A 76 -10.35 19.68 11.83
CA ARG A 76 -9.51 20.39 12.81
C ARG A 76 -9.04 21.78 12.37
N VAL A 77 -9.05 22.08 11.08
CA VAL A 77 -8.63 23.38 10.53
C VAL A 77 -9.79 24.39 10.49
N ASN A 78 -11.03 23.94 10.69
CA ASN A 78 -12.23 24.77 10.65
C ASN A 78 -12.77 25.15 12.05
N ASP A 79 -12.02 24.85 13.12
CA ASP A 79 -12.26 25.29 14.51
C ASP A 79 -11.27 26.40 14.89
#